data_AF-A0A1A8SC60-F1
#
_entry.id   AF-A0A1A8SC60-F1
#
_cell.length_a   1.000
_cell.length_b   1.000
_cell.length_c   1.000
_cell.angle_alpha   90.00
_cell.angle_beta   90.00
_cell.angle_gamma   90.00
#
_symmetry.space_group_name_H-M   'P 1'
#
loop_
_entity.id
_entity.type
_entity.pdbx_description
1 polymer ?
#
loop_
_entity_poly.entity_id
_entity_poly.type
_entity_poly.pdbx_seq_one_letter_code
_entity_poly.pdbx_strand_id
1 'polypeptide(L)'
;MDFVNEKAIDDAGVSREVYTAFWEQVLEQCEGEMERVPRLRPDFSEAEWQAVGRIWVKGFLDHGVMPVKLSQAFILACISGIDNVDTETLMSSFLNYLPSIERSAVEKALQGTMEESDQE
;
A
#
# COMPACT_ATOMS: atom_id res chain seq x y z
N MET A 1 -20.44 -7.54 13.33
CA MET A 1 -19.06 -7.89 13.68
C MET A 1 -18.86 -7.50 15.13
N ASP A 2 -18.24 -8.33 15.97
CA ASP A 2 -18.14 -8.06 17.42
C ASP A 2 -16.69 -8.18 17.90
N PHE A 3 -16.25 -7.27 18.76
CA PHE A 3 -14.96 -7.37 19.44
C PHE A 3 -15.07 -8.18 20.73
N VAL A 4 -14.01 -8.91 21.06
CA VAL A 4 -13.96 -9.72 22.28
C VAL A 4 -14.00 -8.80 23.49
N ASN A 5 -14.98 -9.02 24.38
CA ASN A 5 -15.24 -8.22 25.59
C ASN A 5 -15.82 -6.81 25.35
N GLU A 6 -16.27 -6.48 24.14
CA GLU A 6 -16.90 -5.19 23.85
C GLU A 6 -18.35 -5.39 23.39
N LYS A 7 -19.28 -4.64 24.00
CA LYS A 7 -20.69 -4.66 23.60
C LYS A 7 -20.93 -3.52 22.62
N ALA A 8 -21.10 -3.86 21.36
CA ALA A 8 -21.47 -2.92 20.31
C ALA A 8 -22.54 -3.55 19.39
N ILE A 9 -23.26 -2.70 18.67
CA ILE A 9 -24.08 -3.12 17.54
C ILE A 9 -23.37 -2.60 16.30
N ASP A 10 -23.06 -3.52 15.40
CA ASP A 10 -22.39 -3.17 14.15
C ASP A 10 -23.39 -2.63 13.13
N ASP A 11 -23.53 -1.31 13.09
CA ASP A 11 -24.13 -0.55 11.99
C ASP A 11 -23.01 0.04 11.10
N ALA A 12 -22.18 -0.85 10.55
CA ALA A 12 -20.96 -0.59 9.78
C ALA A 12 -19.81 0.11 10.53
N GLY A 13 -20.02 0.62 11.74
CA GLY A 13 -18.97 1.28 12.52
C GLY A 13 -17.90 0.31 13.02
N VAL A 14 -18.32 -0.78 13.66
CA VAL A 14 -17.42 -1.76 14.28
C VAL A 14 -16.60 -2.47 13.21
N SER A 15 -17.24 -2.87 12.11
CA SER A 15 -16.54 -3.54 11.02
C SER A 15 -15.56 -2.63 10.29
N ARG A 16 -15.88 -1.34 10.09
CA ARG A 16 -14.92 -0.36 9.53
C ARG A 16 -13.71 -0.19 10.44
N GLU A 17 -13.90 -0.18 11.75
CA GLU A 17 -12.81 -0.10 12.72
C GLU A 17 -11.88 -1.33 12.61
N VAL A 18 -12.44 -2.54 12.49
CA VAL A 18 -11.64 -3.76 12.26
C VAL A 18 -10.76 -3.65 11.01
N TYR A 19 -11.35 -3.24 9.87
CA TYR A 19 -10.57 -3.10 8.63
C TYR A 19 -9.52 -2.00 8.72
N THR A 20 -9.82 -0.90 9.40
CA THR A 20 -8.89 0.22 9.59
C THR A 20 -7.70 -0.23 10.42
N ALA A 21 -7.94 -0.85 11.58
CA ALA A 21 -6.88 -1.37 12.45
C ALA A 21 -6.02 -2.43 11.74
N PHE A 22 -6.65 -3.31 10.95
CA PHE A 22 -5.91 -4.28 10.14
C PHE A 22 -4.96 -3.60 9.15
N TRP A 23 -5.45 -2.61 8.39
CA TRP A 23 -4.63 -1.92 7.40
C TRP A 23 -3.54 -1.06 8.01
N GLU A 24 -3.78 -0.43 9.16
CA GLU A 24 -2.73 0.29 9.90
C GLU A 24 -1.56 -0.64 10.24
N GLN A 25 -1.84 -1.83 10.79
CA GLN A 25 -0.81 -2.83 11.11
C GLN A 25 -0.07 -3.36 9.88
N VAL A 26 -0.78 -3.57 8.77
CA VAL A 26 -0.16 -4.02 7.51
C VAL A 26 0.74 -2.93 6.93
N LEU A 27 0.28 -1.67 6.94
CA LEU A 27 1.02 -0.53 6.40
C LEU A 27 2.27 -0.19 7.22
N GLU A 28 2.25 -0.39 8.55
CA GLU A 28 3.44 -0.28 9.41
C GLU A 28 4.58 -1.23 9.00
N GLN A 29 4.24 -2.33 8.32
CA GLN A 29 5.22 -3.32 7.88
C GLN A 29 5.63 -3.15 6.42
N CYS A 30 5.03 -2.19 5.72
CA CYS A 30 5.36 -1.86 4.35
C CYS A 30 6.50 -0.84 4.28
N GLU A 31 7.15 -0.73 3.13
CA GLU A 31 8.24 0.20 2.87
C GLU A 31 7.80 1.29 1.88
N GLY A 32 8.47 2.45 1.93
CA GLY A 32 8.19 3.62 1.08
C GLY A 32 7.77 4.86 1.89
N GLU A 33 7.49 5.98 1.21
CA GLU A 33 7.21 7.30 1.83
C GLU A 33 5.79 7.85 1.62
N MET A 34 5.36 8.11 0.38
CA MET A 34 3.97 8.51 0.11
C MET A 34 3.11 7.29 -0.21
N GLU A 35 3.62 6.42 -1.07
CA GLU A 35 3.10 5.08 -1.31
C GLU A 35 3.87 4.05 -0.48
N ARG A 36 3.21 2.94 -0.17
CA ARG A 36 3.72 1.82 0.62
C ARG A 36 3.64 0.54 -0.20
N VAL A 37 4.71 -0.24 -0.21
CA VAL A 37 4.74 -1.57 -0.82
C VAL A 37 4.99 -2.61 0.27
N PRO A 38 4.22 -3.71 0.32
CA PRO A 38 4.48 -4.78 1.29
C PRO A 38 5.87 -5.38 1.08
N ARG A 39 6.67 -5.42 2.14
CA ARG A 39 8.00 -6.06 2.09
C ARG A 39 7.86 -7.58 2.21
N LEU A 40 8.76 -8.31 1.54
CA LEU A 40 8.82 -9.76 1.70
C LEU A 40 9.32 -10.09 3.12
N ARG A 41 8.56 -10.92 3.82
CA ARG A 41 8.86 -11.34 5.18
C ARG A 41 9.11 -12.85 5.25
N PRO A 42 10.19 -13.32 5.89
CA PRO A 42 10.46 -14.76 6.03
C PRO A 42 9.39 -15.51 6.82
N ASP A 43 8.64 -14.80 7.68
CA ASP A 43 7.59 -15.37 8.52
C ASP A 43 6.18 -15.28 7.91
N PHE A 44 6.04 -14.71 6.70
CA PHE A 44 4.80 -14.78 5.92
C PHE A 44 4.94 -15.82 4.82
N SER A 45 4.14 -16.88 4.93
CA SER A 45 3.96 -17.84 3.86
C SER A 45 2.89 -17.38 2.88
N GLU A 46 2.66 -18.19 1.84
CA GLU A 46 1.56 -17.98 0.91
C GLU A 46 0.20 -17.85 1.62
N ALA A 47 -0.02 -18.61 2.70
CA ALA A 47 -1.30 -18.61 3.42
C ALA A 47 -1.61 -17.25 4.05
N GLU A 48 -0.61 -16.59 4.65
CA GLU A 48 -0.76 -15.25 5.22
C GLU A 48 -1.04 -14.21 4.13
N TRP A 49 -0.31 -14.24 3.00
CA TRP A 49 -0.55 -13.31 1.89
C TRP A 49 -1.92 -13.49 1.25
N GLN A 50 -2.37 -14.73 1.07
CA GLN A 50 -3.74 -15.00 0.61
C GLN A 50 -4.78 -14.50 1.62
N ALA A 51 -4.49 -14.56 2.93
CA ALA A 51 -5.39 -14.01 3.95
C ALA A 51 -5.49 -12.48 3.85
N VAL A 52 -4.36 -11.78 3.66
CA VAL A 52 -4.35 -10.33 3.41
C VAL A 52 -5.21 -9.99 2.20
N GLY A 53 -5.05 -10.71 1.08
CA GLY A 53 -5.87 -10.52 -0.11
C GLY A 53 -7.37 -10.76 0.12
N ARG A 54 -7.74 -11.80 0.89
CA ARG A 54 -9.14 -12.06 1.25
C ARG A 54 -9.74 -10.97 2.13
N ILE A 55 -8.99 -10.46 3.10
CA ILE A 55 -9.43 -9.36 3.98
C ILE A 55 -9.63 -8.08 3.15
N TRP A 56 -8.73 -7.81 2.21
CA TRP A 56 -8.88 -6.69 1.27
C TRP A 56 -10.19 -6.78 0.48
N VAL A 57 -10.44 -7.91 -0.18
CA VAL A 57 -11.66 -8.11 -0.97
C VAL A 57 -12.90 -8.01 -0.08
N LYS A 58 -12.86 -8.57 1.15
CA LYS A 58 -14.00 -8.49 2.08
C LYS A 58 -14.29 -7.06 2.51
N GLY A 59 -13.27 -6.27 2.87
CA GLY A 59 -13.44 -4.86 3.26
C GLY A 59 -13.98 -3.99 2.11
N PHE A 60 -13.55 -4.27 0.88
CA PHE A 60 -14.09 -3.62 -0.31
C PHE A 60 -15.58 -3.98 -0.53
N LEU A 61 -15.94 -5.26 -0.43
CA LEU A 61 -17.33 -5.70 -0.62
C LEU A 61 -18.28 -5.20 0.48
N ASP A 62 -17.82 -5.13 1.73
CA ASP A 62 -18.66 -4.71 2.86
C ASP A 62 -18.87 -3.19 2.89
N HIS A 63 -17.83 -2.41 2.57
CA HIS A 63 -17.81 -0.97 2.86
C HIS A 63 -17.21 -0.09 1.76
N GLY A 64 -16.72 -0.66 0.65
CA GLY A 64 -16.02 0.08 -0.40
C GLY A 64 -14.67 0.64 0.05
N VAL A 65 -14.05 0.05 1.08
CA VAL A 65 -12.77 0.53 1.63
C VAL A 65 -11.61 0.07 0.76
N MET A 66 -10.72 1.00 0.44
CA MET A 66 -9.47 0.77 -0.28
C MET A 66 -8.29 1.20 0.60
N PRO A 67 -7.19 0.44 0.69
CA PRO A 67 -6.01 0.85 1.45
C PRO A 67 -5.29 2.02 0.75
N VAL A 68 -5.53 3.25 1.22
CA VAL A 68 -5.13 4.49 0.53
C VAL A 68 -3.62 4.71 0.39
N LYS A 69 -2.80 4.07 1.23
CA LYS A 69 -1.34 4.21 1.18
C LYS A 69 -0.65 3.11 0.38
N LEU A 70 -1.34 2.04 0.01
CA LEU A 70 -0.70 1.00 -0.82
C LEU A 70 -0.40 1.55 -2.21
N SER A 71 0.73 1.14 -2.75
CA SER A 71 1.16 1.59 -4.07
C SER A 71 0.13 1.27 -5.15
N GLN A 72 -0.15 2.23 -6.02
CA GLN A 72 -1.09 2.04 -7.12
C GLN A 72 -0.61 0.97 -8.09
N ALA A 73 0.68 1.00 -8.45
CA ALA A 73 1.30 -0.03 -9.28
C ALA A 73 1.18 -1.42 -8.64
N PHE A 74 1.38 -1.52 -7.32
CA PHE A 74 1.22 -2.78 -6.58
C PHE A 74 -0.23 -3.30 -6.64
N ILE A 75 -1.21 -2.43 -6.37
CA ILE A 75 -2.64 -2.76 -6.43
C ILE A 75 -3.02 -3.28 -7.83
N LEU A 76 -2.59 -2.58 -8.89
CA LEU A 76 -2.86 -2.98 -10.26
C LEU A 76 -2.20 -4.32 -10.60
N ALA A 77 -0.96 -4.53 -10.17
CA ALA A 77 -0.28 -5.82 -10.35
C ALA A 77 -1.03 -6.96 -9.67
N CYS A 78 -1.59 -6.75 -8.47
CA CYS A 78 -2.37 -7.77 -7.77
C CYS A 78 -3.70 -8.10 -8.48
N ILE A 79 -4.37 -7.11 -9.07
CA ILE A 79 -5.70 -7.28 -9.67
C ILE A 79 -5.61 -7.75 -11.13
N SER A 80 -4.71 -7.15 -11.89
CA SER A 80 -4.62 -7.30 -13.34
C SER A 80 -3.39 -8.12 -13.77
N GLY A 81 -2.48 -8.45 -12.86
CA GLY A 81 -1.20 -9.07 -13.18
C GLY A 81 -0.12 -8.04 -13.51
N ILE A 82 1.14 -8.40 -13.23
CA ILE A 82 2.31 -7.52 -13.35
C ILE A 82 2.47 -6.97 -14.78
N ASP A 83 2.21 -7.80 -15.79
CA ASP A 83 2.35 -7.43 -17.20
C ASP A 83 1.36 -6.34 -17.66
N ASN A 84 0.33 -6.04 -16.87
CA ASN A 84 -0.69 -5.03 -17.16
C ASN A 84 -0.43 -3.68 -16.47
N VAL A 85 0.70 -3.54 -15.74
CA VAL A 85 1.11 -2.25 -15.16
C VAL A 85 1.95 -1.50 -16.18
N ASP A 86 1.43 -0.39 -16.70
CA ASP A 86 2.15 0.44 -17.66
C ASP A 86 3.32 1.21 -17.00
N THR A 87 4.28 1.63 -17.84
CA THR A 87 5.49 2.32 -17.36
C THR A 87 5.19 3.65 -16.68
N GLU A 88 4.17 4.40 -17.12
CA GLU A 88 3.83 5.69 -16.50
C GLU A 88 3.35 5.47 -15.06
N THR A 89 2.42 4.51 -14.87
CA THR A 89 1.94 4.14 -13.53
C THR A 89 3.08 3.61 -12.66
N LEU A 90 3.93 2.73 -13.18
CA LEU A 90 5.07 2.19 -12.44
C LEU A 90 6.03 3.30 -12.00
N MET A 91 6.38 4.23 -12.90
CA MET A 91 7.30 5.33 -12.59
C MET A 91 6.70 6.31 -11.58
N SER A 92 5.41 6.63 -11.71
CA SER A 92 4.69 7.49 -10.75
C SER A 92 4.70 6.86 -9.34
N SER A 93 4.32 5.58 -9.25
CA SER A 93 4.35 4.83 -7.99
C SER A 93 5.77 4.71 -7.40
N PHE A 94 6.79 4.51 -8.24
CA PHE A 94 8.18 4.48 -7.79
C PHE A 94 8.62 5.82 -7.19
N LEU A 95 8.29 6.95 -7.83
CA LEU A 95 8.58 8.28 -7.28
C LEU A 95 7.83 8.53 -5.96
N ASN A 96 6.60 8.02 -5.81
CA ASN A 96 5.85 8.07 -4.56
C ASN A 96 6.39 7.13 -3.46
N TYR A 97 7.12 6.09 -3.84
CA TYR A 97 7.79 5.19 -2.90
C TYR A 97 9.03 5.85 -2.27
N LEU A 98 9.80 6.62 -3.04
CA LEU A 98 11.05 7.22 -2.57
C LEU A 98 10.84 8.29 -1.48
N PRO A 99 11.77 8.43 -0.53
CA PRO A 99 11.87 9.60 0.34
C PRO A 99 11.95 10.89 -0.47
N SER A 100 11.44 12.00 0.07
CA SER A 100 11.36 13.28 -0.66
C SER A 100 12.67 13.77 -1.28
N ILE A 101 13.81 13.53 -0.61
CA ILE A 101 15.14 13.93 -1.10
C ILE A 101 15.53 13.07 -2.31
N GLU A 102 15.46 11.75 -2.18
CA GLU A 102 15.77 10.80 -3.27
C GLU A 102 14.83 10.99 -4.46
N ARG A 103 13.53 11.19 -4.21
CA ARG A 103 12.54 11.52 -5.24
C ARG A 103 12.96 12.75 -6.03
N SER A 104 13.31 13.83 -5.35
CA SER A 104 13.70 15.09 -6.01
C SER A 104 14.96 14.89 -6.86
N ALA A 105 15.96 14.17 -6.35
CA ALA A 105 17.17 13.85 -7.10
C ALA A 105 16.86 13.03 -8.38
N VAL A 106 16.01 12.00 -8.27
CA VAL A 106 15.57 11.19 -9.42
C VAL A 106 14.77 12.02 -10.42
N GLU A 107 13.86 12.89 -9.97
CA GLU A 107 13.09 13.77 -10.86
C GLU A 107 14.00 14.75 -11.62
N LYS A 108 14.98 15.35 -10.95
CA LYS A 108 15.99 16.20 -11.61
C LYS A 108 16.86 15.42 -12.59
N ALA A 109 17.24 14.18 -12.26
CA ALA A 109 17.98 13.30 -13.16
C ALA A 109 17.20 13.01 -14.44
N LEU A 110 15.91 12.66 -14.31
CA LEU A 110 15.02 12.41 -15.44
C LEU A 110 14.82 13.66 -16.32
N GLN A 111 14.85 14.85 -15.72
CA GLN A 111 14.71 16.13 -16.42
C GLN A 111 16.04 16.67 -16.98
N GLY A 112 17.18 16.07 -16.63
CA GLY A 112 18.51 16.57 -17.01
C GLY A 112 18.91 17.86 -16.29
N THR A 113 18.36 18.13 -15.11
CA THR A 113 18.54 19.37 -14.33
C THR A 113 19.31 19.15 -13.02
N MET A 114 20.07 18.05 -12.91
CA MET A 114 20.88 17.78 -11.71
C MET A 114 22.02 18.79 -11.56
N GLU A 115 22.19 19.29 -10.34
CA GLU A 115 23.31 20.13 -9.94
C GLU A 115 24.35 19.30 -9.16
N GLU A 116 25.59 19.79 -9.01
CA GLU A 116 26.62 19.09 -8.21
C GLU A 116 26.19 18.89 -6.75
N SER A 117 25.35 19.77 -6.21
CA SER A 117 24.76 19.70 -4.86
C SER A 117 23.74 18.57 -4.69
N ASP A 118 23.27 17.95 -5.78
CA ASP A 118 22.33 16.82 -5.76
C ASP A 118 23.04 15.45 -5.73
N GLN A 119 24.38 15.42 -5.63
CA GLN A 119 25.20 14.19 -5.63
C GLN A 119 25.60 13.68 -4.23
N GLU A 120 25.32 14.44 -3.17
CA GLU A 120 25.61 14.11 -1.76
C GLU A 120 24.37 13.63 -0.99
#